data_AF-A0A5C4WPA3-F1
#
_entry.id   AF-A0A5C4WPA3-F1
#
_cell.length_a   1.000
_cell.length_b   1.000
_cell.length_c   1.000
_cell.angle_alpha   90.00
_cell.angle_beta   90.00
_cell.angle_gamma   90.00
#
_symmetry.space_group_name_H-M   'P 1'
#
loop_
_entity.id
_entity.type
_entity.pdbx_description
1 polymer ?
#
loop_
_entity_poly.entity_id
_entity_poly.type
_entity_poly.pdbx_seq_one_letter_code
_entity_poly.pdbx_strand_id
1 'polypeptide(L)'
;MAVSLREDRTGGSVDHFLALLQDRLPLWLSILHNLSHRIGKGSVSDNLVPIARAGIEYYMDVQSAALPAFTSPNVTVRFREAVRDTDLGPRTETAPLAAYLAAEQSLGRIGPDVDPEASARLLIAGCFHRAYIEMFIGADAGPSLDASALEIVRELRLETVPA
;
A
#
# COMPACT_ATOMS: atom_id res chain seq x y z
N MET A 1 31.67 -5.31 36.66
CA MET A 1 31.68 -6.63 35.97
C MET A 1 30.76 -6.54 34.77
N ALA A 2 31.31 -6.89 33.61
CA ALA A 2 30.87 -6.53 32.29
C ALA A 2 29.47 -7.02 31.89
N VAL A 3 28.85 -6.21 31.02
CA VAL A 3 27.75 -6.55 30.12
C VAL A 3 28.08 -7.86 29.40
N SER A 4 27.38 -8.93 29.75
CA SER A 4 27.35 -10.12 28.90
C SER A 4 26.20 -9.95 27.91
N LEU A 5 26.60 -9.46 26.73
CA LEU A 5 26.13 -9.83 25.41
C LEU A 5 24.82 -10.62 25.40
N ARG A 6 23.77 -9.95 24.90
CA ARG A 6 22.55 -10.59 24.38
C ARG A 6 22.96 -11.80 23.53
N GLU A 7 22.64 -12.98 24.03
CA GLU A 7 22.61 -14.21 23.25
C GLU A 7 21.74 -14.02 22.02
N ASP A 8 22.31 -14.45 20.89
CA ASP A 8 21.66 -14.92 19.67
C ASP A 8 20.13 -14.84 19.65
N ARG A 9 19.59 -13.82 18.97
CA ARG A 9 18.44 -14.05 18.09
C ARG A 9 18.97 -14.03 16.67
N THR A 10 19.04 -15.22 16.07
CA THR A 10 19.02 -15.37 14.61
C THR A 10 17.82 -14.59 14.06
N GLY A 11 18.09 -13.41 13.48
CA GLY A 11 17.13 -12.51 12.86
C GLY A 11 17.03 -11.14 13.56
N GLY A 12 17.70 -10.12 13.03
CA GLY A 12 17.54 -8.73 13.49
C GLY A 12 16.17 -8.15 13.14
N SER A 13 15.87 -6.90 13.56
CA SER A 13 14.62 -6.21 13.20
C SER A 13 14.40 -6.14 11.68
N VAL A 14 15.48 -6.04 10.91
CA VAL A 14 15.47 -6.10 9.44
C VAL A 14 14.98 -7.45 8.94
N ASP A 15 15.50 -8.53 9.49
CA ASP A 15 15.19 -9.87 9.02
C ASP A 15 13.74 -10.22 9.38
N HIS A 16 13.25 -9.75 10.54
CA HIS A 16 11.83 -9.82 10.90
C HIS A 16 10.95 -9.03 9.93
N PHE A 17 11.32 -7.79 9.60
CA PHE A 17 10.59 -6.97 8.63
C PHE A 17 10.57 -7.61 7.23
N LEU A 18 11.72 -8.11 6.75
CA LEU A 18 11.81 -8.79 5.46
C LEU A 18 10.98 -10.08 5.44
N ALA A 19 10.99 -10.87 6.52
CA ALA A 19 10.15 -12.06 6.63
C ALA A 19 8.65 -11.70 6.61
N LEU A 20 8.24 -10.64 7.30
CA LEU A 20 6.85 -10.17 7.28
C LEU A 20 6.46 -9.64 5.88
N LEU A 21 7.33 -8.91 5.20
CA LEU A 21 7.11 -8.49 3.82
C LEU A 21 6.96 -9.70 2.90
N GLN A 22 7.82 -10.71 3.02
CA GLN A 22 7.72 -11.94 2.22
C GLN A 22 6.41 -12.69 2.45
N ASP A 23 5.85 -12.64 3.67
CA ASP A 23 4.57 -13.26 4.01
C ASP A 23 3.37 -12.47 3.47
N ARG A 24 3.37 -11.13 3.63
CA ARG A 24 2.18 -10.29 3.36
C ARG A 24 2.11 -9.72 1.96
N LEU A 25 3.25 -9.41 1.35
CA LEU A 25 3.31 -8.77 0.03
C LEU A 25 2.70 -9.63 -1.09
N PRO A 26 2.89 -10.96 -1.17
CA PRO A 26 2.30 -11.76 -2.25
C PRO A 26 0.77 -11.70 -2.28
N LEU A 27 0.12 -11.70 -1.11
CA LEU A 27 -1.33 -11.56 -1.00
C LEU A 27 -1.78 -10.17 -1.46
N TRP A 28 -1.07 -9.13 -1.01
CA TRP A 28 -1.36 -7.75 -1.41
C TRP A 28 -1.23 -7.56 -2.92
N LEU A 29 -0.14 -8.02 -3.53
CA LEU A 29 0.05 -7.95 -4.97
C LEU A 29 -1.03 -8.74 -5.72
N SER A 30 -1.45 -9.91 -5.23
CA SER A 30 -2.55 -10.67 -5.83
C SER A 30 -3.85 -9.85 -5.85
N ILE A 31 -4.19 -9.17 -4.75
CA ILE A 31 -5.37 -8.28 -4.67
C ILE A 31 -5.29 -7.18 -5.74
N LEU A 32 -4.14 -6.54 -5.89
CA LEU A 32 -3.92 -5.50 -6.89
C LEU A 32 -4.04 -6.02 -8.33
N HIS A 33 -3.42 -7.16 -8.65
CA HIS A 33 -3.47 -7.74 -9.99
C HIS A 33 -4.89 -8.20 -10.38
N ASN A 34 -5.71 -8.59 -9.40
CA ASN A 34 -7.10 -8.99 -9.63
C ASN A 34 -8.02 -7.84 -10.10
N LEU A 35 -7.59 -6.57 -9.97
CA LEU A 35 -8.32 -5.44 -10.57
C LEU A 35 -8.45 -5.56 -12.09
N SER A 36 -7.50 -6.20 -12.76
CA SER A 36 -7.56 -6.42 -14.21
C SER A 36 -8.83 -7.17 -14.63
N HIS A 37 -9.36 -8.05 -13.79
CA HIS A 37 -10.61 -8.77 -14.04
C HIS A 37 -11.88 -7.93 -13.85
N ARG A 38 -11.75 -6.74 -13.25
CA ARG A 38 -12.83 -5.78 -12.96
C ARG A 38 -12.99 -4.70 -14.02
N ILE A 39 -12.06 -4.59 -14.96
CA ILE A 39 -12.10 -3.60 -16.04
C ILE A 39 -13.47 -3.62 -16.73
N GLY A 40 -14.13 -2.45 -16.78
CA GLY A 40 -15.43 -2.23 -17.42
C GLY A 40 -16.62 -2.79 -16.64
N LYS A 41 -16.44 -3.27 -15.40
CA LYS A 41 -17.50 -3.88 -14.57
C LYS A 41 -17.74 -3.05 -13.31
N GLY A 42 -18.99 -2.99 -12.85
CA GLY A 42 -19.36 -2.20 -11.65
C GLY A 42 -19.15 -0.70 -11.86
N SER A 43 -19.06 0.09 -10.78
CA SER A 43 -18.48 1.44 -10.81
C SER A 43 -16.97 1.37 -10.53
N VAL A 44 -16.21 2.38 -10.96
CA VAL A 44 -14.76 2.43 -10.68
C VAL A 44 -14.54 2.56 -9.19
N SER A 45 -15.37 3.39 -8.53
CA SER A 45 -15.33 3.60 -7.09
C SER A 45 -15.59 2.30 -6.31
N ASP A 46 -16.63 1.53 -6.66
CA ASP A 46 -16.94 0.26 -5.98
C ASP A 46 -15.84 -0.78 -6.13
N ASN A 47 -15.10 -0.75 -7.25
CA ASN A 47 -13.96 -1.63 -7.45
C ASN A 47 -12.74 -1.21 -6.60
N LEU A 48 -12.54 0.09 -6.38
CA LEU A 48 -11.38 0.63 -5.66
C LEU A 48 -11.55 0.68 -4.15
N VAL A 49 -12.77 0.80 -3.63
CA VAL A 49 -13.02 0.84 -2.17
C VAL A 49 -12.51 -0.41 -1.45
N PRO A 50 -12.77 -1.64 -1.93
CA PRO A 50 -12.18 -2.85 -1.36
C PRO A 50 -10.65 -2.86 -1.41
N ILE A 51 -10.05 -2.24 -2.43
CA ILE A 51 -8.59 -2.15 -2.58
C ILE A 51 -8.01 -1.18 -1.56
N ALA A 52 -8.63 -0.01 -1.37
CA ALA A 52 -8.22 0.94 -0.35
C ALA A 52 -8.33 0.33 1.05
N ARG A 53 -9.42 -0.39 1.34
CA ARG A 53 -9.61 -1.13 2.60
C ARG A 53 -8.50 -2.14 2.83
N ALA A 54 -8.23 -3.01 1.85
CA ALA A 54 -7.17 -4.02 1.93
C ALA A 54 -5.77 -3.38 2.03
N GLY A 55 -5.54 -2.26 1.36
CA GLY A 55 -4.29 -1.50 1.43
C GLY A 55 -4.04 -0.94 2.82
N ILE A 56 -5.05 -0.37 3.47
CA ILE A 56 -4.95 0.10 4.86
C ILE A 56 -4.61 -1.07 5.79
N GLU A 57 -5.34 -2.20 5.69
CA GLU A 57 -5.07 -3.42 6.48
C GLU A 57 -3.63 -3.92 6.26
N TYR A 58 -3.18 -4.01 5.01
CA TYR A 58 -1.81 -4.38 4.67
C TYR A 58 -0.77 -3.45 5.30
N TYR A 59 -0.93 -2.13 5.16
CA TYR A 59 0.02 -1.17 5.74
C TYR A 59 0.00 -1.15 7.27
N MET A 60 -1.13 -1.44 7.91
CA MET A 60 -1.17 -1.60 9.38
C MET A 60 -0.35 -2.81 9.82
N ASP A 61 -0.48 -3.93 9.12
CA ASP A 61 0.28 -5.15 9.42
C ASP A 61 1.80 -4.93 9.24
N VAL A 62 2.23 -4.33 8.12
CA VAL A 62 3.67 -4.25 7.81
C VAL A 62 4.40 -3.07 8.46
N GLN A 63 3.74 -1.94 8.74
CA GLN A 63 4.44 -0.75 9.28
C GLN A 63 4.97 -0.95 10.69
N SER A 64 4.27 -1.75 11.52
CA SER A 64 4.71 -2.04 12.89
C SER A 64 6.09 -2.70 12.94
N ALA A 65 6.38 -3.60 11.98
CA ALA A 65 7.68 -4.25 11.84
C ALA A 65 8.72 -3.38 11.11
N ALA A 66 8.28 -2.43 10.26
CA ALA A 66 9.17 -1.51 9.55
C ALA A 66 9.90 -0.56 10.50
N LEU A 67 9.21 -0.06 11.54
CA LEU A 67 9.74 0.95 12.45
C LEU A 67 11.08 0.57 13.11
N PRO A 68 11.22 -0.60 13.77
CA PRO A 68 12.50 -1.02 14.35
C PRO A 68 13.57 -1.33 13.29
N ALA A 69 13.16 -1.69 12.06
CA ALA A 69 14.10 -1.95 10.97
C ALA A 69 14.80 -0.65 10.55
N PHE A 70 14.07 0.44 10.32
CA PHE A 70 14.67 1.68 9.80
C PHE A 70 15.32 2.61 10.86
N THR A 71 15.71 2.07 12.02
CA THR A 71 16.37 2.84 13.10
C THR A 71 17.87 3.04 12.90
N SER A 72 18.50 2.35 11.93
CA SER A 72 19.94 2.47 11.65
C SER A 72 20.19 2.63 10.15
N PRO A 73 21.07 3.57 9.73
CA PRO A 73 21.43 3.78 8.33
C PRO A 73 21.90 2.51 7.60
N ASN A 74 22.55 1.58 8.32
CA ASN A 74 23.03 0.31 7.77
C ASN A 74 21.87 -0.61 7.36
N VAL A 75 20.76 -0.58 8.10
CA VAL A 75 19.55 -1.33 7.74
C VAL A 75 18.93 -0.80 6.46
N THR A 76 18.88 0.53 6.29
CA THR A 76 18.34 1.16 5.08
C THR A 76 19.16 0.82 3.84
N VAL A 77 20.47 0.57 3.98
CA VAL A 77 21.31 0.05 2.88
C VAL A 77 20.92 -1.39 2.54
N ARG A 78 20.90 -2.30 3.53
CA ARG A 78 20.50 -3.71 3.33
C ARG A 78 19.10 -3.85 2.72
N PHE A 79 18.15 -3.04 3.16
CA PHE A 79 16.80 -3.02 2.59
C PHE A 79 16.79 -2.58 1.13
N ARG A 80 17.55 -1.54 0.77
CA ARG A 80 17.68 -1.10 -0.64
C ARG A 80 18.33 -2.16 -1.52
N GLU A 81 19.31 -2.90 -1.00
CA GLU A 81 19.92 -4.03 -1.70
C GLU A 81 18.91 -5.16 -1.91
N ALA A 82 18.19 -5.57 -0.85
CA ALA A 82 17.14 -6.59 -0.96
C ALA A 82 16.02 -6.20 -1.94
N VAL A 83 15.62 -4.92 -1.97
CA VAL A 83 14.63 -4.38 -2.93
C VAL A 83 15.16 -4.29 -4.36
N ARG A 84 16.49 -4.21 -4.57
CA ARG A 84 17.08 -4.28 -5.92
C ARG A 84 17.16 -5.72 -6.43
N ASP A 85 17.43 -6.66 -5.53
CA ASP A 85 17.57 -8.08 -5.84
C ASP A 85 16.21 -8.78 -6.01
N THR A 86 15.15 -8.12 -5.58
CA THR A 86 13.76 -8.56 -5.74
C THR A 86 13.04 -7.57 -6.67
N ASP A 87 12.07 -7.99 -7.49
CA ASP A 87 11.30 -7.08 -8.38
C ASP A 87 10.26 -6.24 -7.60
N LEU A 88 10.62 -5.83 -6.37
CA LEU A 88 9.78 -5.15 -5.38
C LEU A 88 10.06 -3.65 -5.36
N GLY A 89 10.34 -3.08 -6.53
CA GLY A 89 10.64 -1.66 -6.69
C GLY A 89 9.43 -0.73 -6.46
N PRO A 90 9.65 0.59 -6.54
CA PRO A 90 8.61 1.61 -6.28
C PRO A 90 7.34 1.49 -7.13
N ARG A 91 7.40 0.74 -8.24
CA ARG A 91 6.27 0.53 -9.15
C ARG A 91 5.48 -0.74 -8.89
N THR A 92 5.96 -1.64 -8.04
CA THR A 92 5.36 -2.98 -7.89
C THR A 92 3.92 -2.90 -7.41
N GLU A 93 3.59 -1.95 -6.53
CA GLU A 93 2.23 -1.70 -6.05
C GLU A 93 1.45 -0.74 -6.95
N THR A 94 2.12 0.25 -7.56
CA THR A 94 1.43 1.30 -8.35
C THR A 94 1.05 0.82 -9.75
N ALA A 95 1.89 0.01 -10.40
CA ALA A 95 1.69 -0.44 -11.77
C ALA A 95 0.35 -1.16 -12.03
N PRO A 96 -0.08 -2.15 -11.23
CA PRO A 96 -1.38 -2.81 -11.46
C PRO A 96 -2.58 -1.85 -11.29
N LEU A 97 -2.50 -0.92 -10.33
CA LEU A 97 -3.51 0.11 -10.13
C LEU A 97 -3.57 1.08 -11.32
N ALA A 98 -2.41 1.60 -11.73
CA ALA A 98 -2.29 2.52 -12.85
C ALA A 98 -2.78 1.88 -14.15
N ALA A 99 -2.47 0.61 -14.39
CA ALA A 99 -2.94 -0.15 -15.53
C ALA A 99 -4.47 -0.30 -15.54
N TYR A 100 -5.08 -0.61 -14.39
CA TYR A 100 -6.54 -0.65 -14.25
C TYR A 100 -7.17 0.72 -14.53
N LEU A 101 -6.65 1.79 -13.93
CA LEU A 101 -7.15 3.15 -14.11
C LEU A 101 -7.01 3.63 -15.56
N ALA A 102 -5.89 3.34 -16.23
CA ALA A 102 -5.69 3.66 -17.63
C ALA A 102 -6.66 2.90 -18.54
N ALA A 103 -6.95 1.62 -18.23
CA ALA A 103 -7.93 0.85 -18.97
C ALA A 103 -9.35 1.42 -18.80
N GLU A 104 -9.76 1.74 -17.57
CA GLU A 104 -11.06 2.37 -17.29
C GLU A 104 -11.19 3.76 -17.95
N GLN A 105 -10.11 4.55 -17.99
CA GLN A 105 -10.05 5.81 -18.72
C GLN A 105 -10.21 5.61 -20.23
N SER A 106 -9.57 4.59 -20.81
CA SER A 106 -9.74 4.25 -22.24
C SER A 106 -11.18 3.85 -22.60
N LEU A 107 -11.93 3.35 -21.63
CA LEU A 107 -13.37 3.04 -21.76
C LEU A 107 -14.28 4.27 -21.51
N GLY A 108 -13.71 5.45 -21.22
CA GLY A 108 -14.45 6.67 -20.93
C GLY A 108 -15.14 6.69 -19.56
N ARG A 109 -14.76 5.78 -18.66
CA ARG A 109 -15.36 5.65 -17.31
C ARG A 109 -14.64 6.49 -16.26
N ILE A 110 -13.43 6.94 -16.58
CA ILE A 110 -12.62 7.89 -15.81
C ILE A 110 -12.44 9.15 -16.65
N GLY A 111 -12.39 10.32 -16.00
CA GLY A 111 -12.19 11.60 -16.67
C GLY A 111 -10.91 11.64 -17.52
N PRO A 112 -10.91 12.29 -18.69
CA PRO A 112 -9.74 12.34 -19.58
C PRO A 112 -8.56 13.11 -18.98
N ASP A 113 -8.80 14.01 -18.02
CA ASP A 113 -7.78 14.81 -17.34
C ASP A 113 -7.14 14.10 -16.13
N VAL A 114 -7.63 12.91 -15.77
CA VAL A 114 -7.08 12.11 -14.67
C VAL A 114 -5.75 11.49 -15.11
N ASP A 115 -4.71 11.61 -14.29
CA ASP A 115 -3.46 10.86 -14.46
C ASP A 115 -3.56 9.52 -13.73
N PRO A 116 -3.60 8.37 -14.44
CA PRO A 116 -3.71 7.05 -13.82
C PRO A 116 -2.57 6.71 -12.84
N GLU A 117 -1.33 7.09 -13.17
CA GLU A 117 -0.17 6.78 -12.33
C GLU A 117 -0.15 7.66 -11.09
N ALA A 118 -0.47 8.95 -11.23
CA ALA A 118 -0.59 9.86 -10.08
C ALA A 118 -1.73 9.42 -9.15
N SER A 119 -2.89 9.06 -9.69
CA SER A 119 -4.03 8.58 -8.91
C SER A 119 -3.72 7.26 -8.17
N ALA A 120 -3.03 6.33 -8.82
CA ALA A 120 -2.57 5.10 -8.17
C ALA A 120 -1.64 5.41 -6.98
N ARG A 121 -0.67 6.32 -7.15
CA ARG A 121 0.21 6.78 -6.05
C ARG A 121 -0.58 7.44 -4.92
N LEU A 122 -1.56 8.27 -5.23
CA LEU A 122 -2.38 8.95 -4.22
C LEU A 122 -3.25 7.97 -3.43
N LEU A 123 -3.82 6.95 -4.09
CA LEU A 123 -4.57 5.89 -3.40
C LEU A 123 -3.68 5.18 -2.38
N ILE A 124 -2.49 4.74 -2.83
CA ILE A 124 -1.49 4.10 -1.96
C ILE A 124 -1.08 5.02 -0.80
N ALA A 125 -0.81 6.30 -1.08
CA ALA A 125 -0.45 7.29 -0.07
C ALA A 125 -1.56 7.49 0.97
N GLY A 126 -2.83 7.51 0.56
CA GLY A 126 -3.97 7.59 1.46
C GLY A 126 -4.06 6.37 2.38
N CYS A 127 -3.85 5.18 1.84
CA CYS A 127 -3.83 3.94 2.62
C CYS A 127 -2.70 3.94 3.66
N PHE A 128 -1.50 4.32 3.23
CA PHE A 128 -0.33 4.45 4.10
C PHE A 128 -0.57 5.49 5.22
N HIS A 129 -1.14 6.65 4.87
CA HIS A 129 -1.45 7.71 5.83
C HIS A 129 -2.45 7.25 6.90
N ARG A 130 -3.52 6.55 6.51
CA ARG A 130 -4.50 6.04 7.48
C ARG A 130 -3.90 5.00 8.42
N ALA A 131 -3.08 4.10 7.90
CA ALA A 131 -2.37 3.11 8.70
C ALA A 131 -1.34 3.76 9.65
N TYR A 132 -0.68 4.83 9.21
CA TYR A 132 0.21 5.64 10.04
C TYR A 132 -0.55 6.26 11.24
N ILE A 133 -1.72 6.87 11.01
CA ILE A 133 -2.54 7.47 12.07
C ILE A 133 -2.90 6.40 13.12
N GLU A 134 -3.36 5.24 12.67
CA GLU A 134 -3.74 4.15 13.57
C GLU A 134 -2.58 3.70 14.45
N MET A 135 -1.42 3.50 13.85
CA MET A 135 -0.24 2.96 14.51
C MET A 135 0.35 3.93 15.53
N PHE A 136 0.39 5.24 15.23
CA PHE A 136 1.06 6.24 16.06
C PHE A 136 0.15 6.99 17.02
N ILE A 137 -1.10 7.21 16.64
CA ILE A 137 -2.04 8.05 17.41
C ILE A 137 -3.12 7.17 18.05
N GLY A 138 -3.54 6.10 17.38
CA GLY A 138 -4.52 5.13 17.84
C GLY A 138 -5.70 4.98 16.88
N ALA A 139 -6.42 3.86 16.99
CA ALA A 139 -7.51 3.51 16.08
C ALA A 139 -8.68 4.53 16.10
N ASP A 140 -8.91 5.20 17.22
CA ASP A 140 -9.98 6.19 17.41
C ASP A 140 -9.61 7.59 16.88
N ALA A 141 -8.38 7.79 16.39
CA ALA A 141 -7.86 9.09 15.96
C ALA A 141 -8.29 9.50 14.52
N GLY A 142 -9.28 8.83 13.94
CA GLY A 142 -9.77 9.11 12.61
C GLY A 142 -11.08 8.39 12.29
N PRO A 143 -11.57 8.51 11.03
CA PRO A 143 -12.72 7.75 10.57
C PRO A 143 -12.48 6.24 10.69
N SER A 144 -13.55 5.46 10.70
CA SER A 144 -13.44 3.99 10.62
C SER A 144 -12.69 3.56 9.35
N LEU A 145 -12.22 2.31 9.33
CA LEU A 145 -11.55 1.72 8.17
C LEU A 145 -12.36 1.91 6.88
N ASP A 146 -13.64 1.55 6.93
CA ASP A 146 -14.53 1.63 5.75
C ASP A 146 -14.79 3.09 5.35
N ALA A 147 -14.97 3.99 6.32
CA ALA A 147 -15.14 5.41 6.03
C ALA A 147 -13.89 6.02 5.38
N SER A 148 -12.70 5.63 5.85
CA SER A 148 -11.42 6.08 5.30
C SER A 148 -11.21 5.56 3.87
N ALA A 149 -11.53 4.29 3.61
CA ALA A 149 -11.44 3.70 2.28
C ALA A 149 -12.38 4.40 1.28
N LEU A 150 -13.62 4.68 1.69
CA LEU A 150 -14.59 5.45 0.90
C LEU A 150 -14.09 6.87 0.62
N GLU A 151 -13.58 7.55 1.65
CA GLU A 151 -13.07 8.92 1.52
C GLU A 151 -11.88 9.00 0.55
N ILE A 152 -10.88 8.12 0.71
CA ILE A 152 -9.72 8.06 -0.19
C ILE A 152 -10.18 7.96 -1.65
N VAL A 153 -11.05 7.00 -1.96
CA VAL A 153 -11.51 6.77 -3.34
C VAL A 153 -12.34 7.93 -3.86
N ARG A 154 -13.25 8.47 -3.02
CA ARG A 154 -14.10 9.60 -3.40
C ARG A 154 -13.28 10.85 -3.74
N GLU A 155 -12.24 11.14 -2.97
CA GLU A 155 -11.43 12.34 -3.16
C GLU A 155 -10.41 12.23 -4.31
N LEU A 156 -10.23 11.05 -4.89
CA LEU A 156 -9.50 10.93 -6.17
C LEU A 156 -10.27 11.51 -7.36
N ARG A 157 -11.59 11.74 -7.22
CA ARG A 157 -12.44 12.38 -8.25
C ARG A 157 -12.27 11.78 -9.65
N LEU A 158 -12.22 10.44 -9.72
CA LEU A 158 -11.87 9.70 -10.93
C LEU A 158 -12.98 9.71 -11.98
N GLU A 159 -14.22 9.50 -11.54
CA GLU A 159 -15.35 9.31 -12.43
C GLU A 159 -15.82 10.64 -13.03
N THR A 160 -16.21 10.60 -14.30
CA THR A 160 -16.85 11.75 -14.95
C THR A 160 -18.20 12.01 -14.28
N VAL A 161 -18.41 13.23 -13.78
CA VAL A 161 -19.74 13.64 -13.34
C VAL A 161 -20.66 13.60 -14.58
N PRO A 162 -21.81 12.91 -14.54
CA PRO A 162 -22.76 12.99 -15.64
C PRO A 162 -23.19 14.45 -15.81
N ALA A 163 -23.03 14.96 -17.03
CA ALA A 163 -23.44 16.31 -17.42
C ALA A 163 -24.96 16.50 -17.34
#